data_AF-A0A800AQV2-F1
#
_entry.id   AF-A0A800AQV2-F1
#
_cell.length_a   1.000
_cell.length_b   1.000
_cell.length_c   1.000
_cell.angle_alpha   90.00
_cell.angle_beta   90.00
_cell.angle_gamma   90.00
#
_symmetry.space_group_name_H-M   'P 1'
#
loop_
_entity.id
_entity.type
_entity.pdbx_description
1 polymer ?
#
loop_
_entity_poly.entity_id
_entity_poly.type
_entity_poly.pdbx_seq_one_letter_code
_entity_poly.pdbx_strand_id
1 'polypeptide(L)' 'MRVDFRKVTNKAKDFKIEKDNILFSGEFKKDKEFVDINGKIINSLSVCCDRCGKEFIIKLDEEISI' A
#
# COMPACT_ATOMS: atom_id res chain seq x y z
N MET A 1 -5.14 -8.74 6.52
CA MET A 1 -4.75 -10.14 6.22
C MET A 1 -3.50 -10.48 7.02
N ARG A 2 -3.35 -11.71 7.52
CA ARG A 2 -2.12 -12.19 8.20
C ARG A 2 -1.69 -13.49 7.54
N VAL A 3 -0.41 -13.64 7.24
CA VAL A 3 0.16 -14.86 6.63
C VAL A 3 1.37 -15.27 7.47
N ASP A 4 1.47 -16.56 7.79
CA ASP A 4 2.66 -17.08 8.48
C ASP A 4 3.89 -16.89 7.60
N PHE A 5 4.98 -16.36 8.17
CA PHE A 5 6.24 -16.16 7.45
C PHE A 5 6.76 -17.44 6.77
N ARG A 6 6.52 -18.61 7.38
CA ARG A 6 6.87 -19.92 6.82
C ARG A 6 6.17 -20.25 5.49
N LYS A 7 5.04 -19.61 5.20
CA LYS A 7 4.25 -19.78 3.97
C LYS A 7 4.64 -18.78 2.87
N VAL A 8 5.52 -17.83 3.17
CA VAL A 8 6.08 -16.89 2.19
C VAL A 8 7.26 -17.58 1.49
N THR A 9 7.17 -17.64 0.17
CA THR A 9 8.17 -18.27 -0.69
C THR A 9 9.08 -17.20 -1.28
N ASN A 10 10.25 -17.60 -1.79
CA ASN A 10 11.10 -16.70 -2.59
C ASN A 10 10.50 -16.41 -4.00
N LYS A 11 9.36 -17.03 -4.33
CA LYS A 11 8.57 -16.65 -5.49
C LYS A 11 7.69 -15.45 -5.13
N ALA A 12 7.77 -14.40 -5.96
CA ALA A 12 6.89 -13.24 -5.88
C ALA A 12 5.42 -13.66 -5.89
N LYS A 13 4.66 -13.08 -4.97
CA LYS A 13 3.21 -13.25 -4.86
C LYS A 13 2.55 -11.89 -4.82
N ASP A 14 1.46 -11.77 -5.56
CA ASP A 14 0.68 -10.55 -5.55
C ASP A 14 -0.07 -10.38 -4.23
N PHE A 15 -0.23 -9.13 -3.82
CA PHE A 15 -1.12 -8.73 -2.74
C PHE A 15 -1.93 -7.50 -3.14
N LYS A 16 -3.11 -7.40 -2.54
CA LYS A 16 -3.97 -6.23 -2.63
C LYS A 16 -4.65 -6.02 -1.28
N ILE A 17 -4.43 -4.85 -0.68
CA ILE A 17 -4.99 -4.45 0.60
C ILE A 17 -5.74 -3.16 0.37
N GLU A 18 -6.99 -3.11 0.80
CA GLU A 18 -7.82 -1.93 0.74
C GLU A 18 -8.31 -1.61 2.15
N LYS A 19 -8.04 -0.38 2.61
CA LYS A 19 -8.46 0.09 3.93
C LYS A 19 -8.64 1.60 3.90
N ASP A 20 -9.78 2.11 4.36
CA ASP A 20 -10.04 3.55 4.52
C ASP A 20 -9.72 4.37 3.25
N ASN A 21 -10.16 3.88 2.08
CA ASN A 21 -9.86 4.42 0.73
C ASN A 21 -8.39 4.39 0.28
N ILE A 22 -7.52 3.76 1.06
CA ILE A 22 -6.14 3.48 0.69
C ILE A 22 -6.08 2.10 0.03
N LEU A 23 -5.63 2.07 -1.22
CA LEU A 23 -5.29 0.87 -1.95
C LEU A 23 -3.78 0.67 -1.91
N PHE A 24 -3.32 -0.40 -1.29
CA PHE A 24 -1.93 -0.84 -1.35
C PHE A 24 -1.85 -2.18 -2.10
N SER A 25 -1.19 -2.20 -3.25
CA SER A 25 -1.08 -3.39 -4.09
C SER A 25 0.33 -3.57 -4.62
N GLY A 26 0.76 -4.80 -4.83
CA GLY A 26 2.08 -5.07 -5.35
C GLY A 26 2.43 -6.54 -5.22
N GLU A 27 3.73 -6.82 -5.17
CA GLU A 27 4.28 -8.15 -4.97
C GLU A 27 5.13 -8.20 -3.70
N PHE A 28 5.15 -9.37 -3.08
CA PHE A 28 6.05 -9.68 -1.98
C PHE A 28 6.75 -11.01 -2.21
N LYS A 29 8.00 -11.11 -1.79
CA LYS A 29 8.80 -12.35 -1.83
C LYS A 29 9.65 -12.44 -0.58
N LYS A 30 9.96 -13.66 -0.14
CA LYS A 30 10.86 -13.89 0.98
C LYS A 30 12.32 -13.79 0.53
N ASP A 31 13.11 -12.94 1.18
CA ASP A 31 14.58 -12.97 1.13
C ASP A 31 15.15 -13.40 2.48
N LYS A 32 15.76 -14.58 2.55
CA LYS A 32 16.34 -15.17 3.78
C LYS A 32 15.42 -15.01 5.02
N GLU A 33 15.66 -13.99 5.84
CA GLU A 33 14.96 -13.67 7.09
C GLU A 33 13.93 -12.52 6.96
N PHE A 34 13.89 -11.87 5.80
CA PHE A 34 13.05 -10.73 5.47
C PHE A 34 12.03 -11.04 4.37
N VAL A 35 11.13 -10.10 4.13
CA VAL A 35 10.22 -10.10 2.99
C VAL A 35 10.45 -8.81 2.24
N ASP A 36 10.86 -8.91 0.98
CA ASP A 36 10.90 -7.77 0.07
C ASP A 36 9.48 -7.49 -0.39
N ILE A 37 9.07 -6.24 -0.33
CA ILE A 37 7.77 -5.75 -0.77
C ILE A 37 7.99 -4.65 -1.80
N ASN A 38 7.52 -4.88 -3.02
CA ASN A 38 7.44 -3.87 -4.05
C ASN A 38 5.97 -3.62 -4.36
N GLY A 39 5.49 -2.41 -4.13
CA GLY A 39 4.09 -2.09 -4.34
C GLY A 39 3.83 -0.62 -4.56
N LYS A 40 2.56 -0.32 -4.73
CA LYS A 40 2.03 0.99 -5.03
C LYS A 40 0.91 1.31 -4.07
N ILE A 41 0.98 2.47 -3.41
CA ILE A 41 -0.09 3.02 -2.59
C ILE A 41 -0.82 4.08 -3.39
N ILE A 42 -2.13 3.89 -3.54
CA ILE A 42 -3.05 4.84 -4.15
C ILE A 42 -4.09 5.24 -3.11
N ASN A 43 -4.34 6.52 -2.94
CA ASN A 43 -5.41 7.03 -2.09
C ASN A 43 -5.99 8.32 -2.70
N SER A 44 -7.26 8.59 -2.40
CA SER A 44 -7.89 9.88 -2.63
C SER A 44 -8.57 10.35 -1.35
N LEU A 45 -8.06 11.42 -0.76
CA LEU A 45 -8.60 12.02 0.46
C LEU A 45 -9.28 13.34 0.13
N SER A 46 -10.55 13.48 0.53
CA SER A 46 -11.22 14.78 0.54
C SER A 46 -10.78 15.55 1.78
N VAL A 47 -10.22 16.74 1.59
CA VAL A 47 -9.80 17.63 2.66
C VAL A 47 -10.51 18.97 2.53
N CYS A 48 -10.86 19.56 3.67
CA CYS A 48 -11.41 20.90 3.72
C CYS A 48 -10.29 21.90 3.98
N CYS A 49 -10.28 23.01 3.23
CA CYS A 49 -9.34 24.09 3.49
C CYS A 49 -9.78 24.88 4.73
N ASP A 50 -8.97 24.85 5.80
CA ASP A 50 -9.26 25.61 7.04
C ASP A 50 -9.36 27.13 6.83
N ARG A 51 -8.77 27.66 5.73
CA ARG A 51 -8.81 29.10 5.42
C ARG A 51 -10.05 29.55 4.67
N CYS A 52 -10.56 28.73 3.75
CA CYS A 52 -11.63 29.15 2.83
C CYS A 52 -12.83 28.21 2.79
N GLY A 53 -12.82 27.12 3.56
CA GLY A 53 -13.90 26.13 3.63
C GLY A 53 -14.12 25.32 2.36
N LYS A 54 -13.26 25.46 1.35
CA LYS A 54 -13.37 24.72 0.09
C LYS A 54 -12.89 23.29 0.29
N GLU A 55 -13.68 22.34 -0.19
CA GLU A 55 -13.27 20.94 -0.30
C GLU A 55 -12.40 20.75 -1.54
N PHE A 56 -11.32 19.98 -1.38
CA PHE A 56 -10.47 19.56 -2.49
C PHE A 56 -9.95 18.14 -2.27
N ILE A 57 -9.63 17.46 -3.36
CA ILE A 57 -9.17 16.07 -3.32
C ILE A 57 -7.64 16.07 -3.40
N ILE A 58 -7.00 15.47 -2.40
CA ILE A 58 -5.59 15.11 -2.45
C ILE A 58 -5.50 13.67 -2.97
N LYS A 59 -4.76 13.47 -4.04
CA LYS A 59 -4.44 12.14 -4.58
C LYS A 59 -3.04 11.75 -4.11
N LEU A 60 -2.93 10.57 -3.53
CA LEU A 60 -1.67 9.90 -3.23
C LEU A 60 -1.47 8.82 -4.30
N ASP A 61 -0.32 8.81 -4.93
CA ASP A 61 0.11 7.81 -5.91
C ASP A 61 1.62 7.63 -5.71
N GLU A 62 2.00 6.66 -4.88
CA GLU A 62 3.38 6.48 -4.42
C GLU A 62 3.82 5.03 -4.64
N GLU A 63 5.07 4.86 -5.07
CA GLU A 63 5.73 3.56 -5.19
C GLU A 63 6.57 3.28 -3.95
N ILE A 64 6.54 2.04 -3.49
CA ILE A 64 7.17 1.59 -2.25
C ILE A 64 7.98 0.33 -2.53
N SER A 65 9.25 0.36 -2.14
CA SER A 65 10.17 -0.78 -2.16
C SER A 65 10.85 -0.88 -0.79
N ILE A 66 10.57 -1.93 -0.03
CA ILE A 66 11.09 -2.15 1.34
C ILE A 66 11.46 -3.61 1.53
#